data_AF-W9GEP9-F1
#
_entry.id   AF-W9GEP9-F1
#
_cell.length_a   1.000
_cell.length_b   1.000
_cell.length_c   1.000
_cell.angle_alpha   90.00
_cell.angle_beta   90.00
_cell.angle_gamma   90.00
#
_symmetry.space_group_name_H-M   'P 1'
#
loop_
_entity.id
_entity.type
_entity.pdbx_description
1 polymer ?
#
loop_
_entity_poly.entity_id
_entity_poly.type
_entity_poly.pdbx_seq_one_letter_code
_entity_poly.pdbx_strand_id
1 'polypeptide(L)'
;MANQPSNQPSSQPYWESPVERQIREAQERGDFDDLPGAGKPLDLSDSGDPDWWVKRMARREGIDLSGALPGALGLRKEAAGFPESLADVRREEQVREILTDYNHRVLADRLRPAVGNLPPLLAKTVDVDDMVAQWRELRADRAAEAAARRASEQPVPAQEPRASWWRRLTGRA
;
A
#
# COMPACT_ATOMS: atom_id res chain seq x y z
N MET A 1 -13.96 -35.33 -71.27
CA MET A 1 -13.29 -35.38 -69.95
C MET A 1 -14.01 -34.42 -69.03
N ALA A 2 -14.89 -34.92 -68.16
CA ALA A 2 -15.64 -34.14 -67.19
C ALA A 2 -14.88 -34.13 -65.86
N ASN A 3 -14.63 -32.95 -65.30
CA ASN A 3 -13.95 -32.77 -64.01
C ASN A 3 -14.93 -32.07 -63.06
N GLN A 4 -15.54 -32.82 -62.16
CA GLN A 4 -16.38 -32.28 -61.07
C GLN A 4 -15.51 -32.20 -59.81
N PRO A 5 -15.35 -31.03 -59.17
CA PRO A 5 -14.72 -30.97 -57.86
C PRO A 5 -15.69 -31.47 -56.79
N SER A 6 -15.30 -32.56 -56.13
CA SER A 6 -16.00 -33.16 -55.00
C SER A 6 -16.10 -32.17 -53.82
N ASN A 7 -17.25 -31.56 -53.62
CA ASN A 7 -17.54 -30.77 -52.41
C ASN A 7 -17.99 -31.72 -51.29
N GLN A 8 -17.07 -32.13 -50.42
CA GLN A 8 -17.43 -32.85 -49.19
C GLN A 8 -17.75 -31.84 -48.08
N PRO A 9 -18.93 -31.89 -47.45
CA PRO A 9 -19.21 -31.06 -46.28
C PRO A 9 -18.42 -31.63 -45.08
N SER A 10 -17.38 -30.93 -44.66
CA SER A 10 -16.70 -31.20 -43.39
C SER A 10 -17.60 -30.76 -42.22
N SER A 11 -18.57 -31.59 -41.84
CA SER A 11 -19.27 -31.45 -40.55
C SER A 11 -18.33 -31.80 -39.41
N GLN A 12 -17.56 -30.82 -38.95
CA GLN A 12 -16.87 -30.91 -37.66
C GLN A 12 -17.94 -30.80 -36.55
N PRO A 13 -17.96 -31.71 -35.55
CA PRO A 13 -18.92 -31.63 -34.45
C PRO A 13 -18.63 -30.38 -33.59
N TYR A 14 -19.66 -29.54 -33.43
CA TYR A 14 -19.61 -28.32 -32.61
C TYR A 14 -19.63 -28.71 -31.12
N TRP A 15 -18.46 -28.91 -30.53
CA TRP A 15 -18.34 -28.97 -29.08
C TRP A 15 -18.18 -27.55 -28.55
N GLU A 16 -19.21 -27.05 -27.85
CA GLU A 16 -19.15 -25.75 -27.19
C GLU A 16 -18.06 -25.81 -26.10
N SER A 17 -17.18 -24.81 -26.10
CA SER A 17 -16.19 -24.63 -25.04
C SER A 17 -16.90 -24.49 -23.69
N PRO A 18 -16.36 -25.03 -22.58
CA PRO A 18 -16.95 -24.82 -21.25
C PRO A 18 -17.16 -23.35 -20.90
N VAL A 19 -16.30 -22.45 -21.42
CA VAL A 19 -16.42 -20.99 -21.22
C VAL A 19 -17.62 -20.43 -21.97
N GLU A 20 -17.80 -20.81 -23.23
CA GLU A 20 -18.89 -20.38 -24.11
C GLU A 20 -20.24 -20.85 -23.57
N ARG A 21 -20.29 -22.11 -23.11
CA ARG A 21 -21.48 -22.64 -22.44
C ARG A 21 -21.83 -21.84 -21.19
N GLN A 22 -20.84 -21.48 -20.37
CA GLN A 22 -21.05 -20.68 -19.16
C GLN A 22 -21.54 -19.27 -19.47
N ILE A 23 -21.03 -18.65 -20.53
CA ILE A 23 -21.48 -17.32 -21.00
C ILE A 23 -22.94 -17.40 -21.46
N ARG A 24 -23.29 -18.40 -22.27
CA ARG A 24 -24.66 -18.59 -22.77
C ARG A 24 -25.65 -18.83 -21.64
N GLU A 25 -25.33 -19.73 -20.70
CA GLU A 25 -26.17 -20.00 -19.53
C GLU A 25 -26.36 -18.74 -18.66
N ALA A 26 -25.32 -17.92 -18.50
CA ALA A 26 -25.42 -16.63 -17.78
C ALA A 26 -26.30 -15.61 -18.52
N GLN A 27 -26.25 -15.55 -19.85
CA GLN A 27 -27.16 -14.74 -20.66
C GLN A 27 -28.61 -15.24 -20.55
N GLU A 28 -28.85 -16.55 -20.62
CA GLU A 28 -30.20 -17.14 -20.49
C GLU A 28 -30.82 -16.89 -19.10
N ARG A 29 -30.00 -16.81 -18.06
CA ARG A 29 -30.45 -16.42 -16.71
C ARG A 29 -30.72 -14.92 -16.54
N GLY A 30 -30.32 -14.09 -17.49
CA GLY A 30 -30.39 -12.64 -17.37
C GLY A 30 -29.35 -12.05 -16.42
N ASP A 31 -28.23 -12.74 -16.15
CA ASP A 31 -27.16 -12.22 -15.26
C ASP A 31 -26.51 -10.93 -15.81
N PHE A 32 -26.74 -10.62 -17.10
CA PHE A 32 -26.30 -9.41 -17.78
C PHE A 32 -27.42 -8.36 -17.97
N ASP A 33 -28.64 -8.62 -17.50
CA ASP A 33 -29.73 -7.65 -17.51
C ASP A 33 -29.61 -6.66 -16.33
N ASP A 34 -30.10 -5.44 -16.50
CA ASP A 34 -30.12 -4.37 -15.47
C ASP A 34 -28.77 -4.07 -14.78
N LEU A 35 -27.65 -4.28 -15.49
CA LEU A 35 -26.32 -4.01 -14.94
C LEU A 35 -26.18 -2.56 -14.46
N PRO A 36 -25.47 -2.34 -13.35
CA PRO A 36 -25.20 -1.00 -12.85
C PRO A 36 -24.40 -0.20 -13.90
N GLY A 37 -25.08 0.75 -14.54
CA GLY A 37 -24.53 1.56 -15.64
C GLY A 37 -25.11 1.26 -17.02
N ALA A 38 -26.01 0.29 -17.16
CA ALA A 38 -26.70 0.00 -18.41
C ALA A 38 -27.37 1.27 -18.97
N GLY A 39 -27.14 1.54 -20.26
CA GLY A 39 -27.68 2.71 -20.97
C GLY A 39 -27.04 4.06 -20.62
N LYS A 40 -26.10 4.13 -19.66
CA LYS A 40 -25.39 5.38 -19.33
C LYS A 40 -24.17 5.56 -20.24
N PRO A 41 -23.82 6.81 -20.62
CA PRO A 41 -22.58 7.08 -21.36
C PRO A 41 -21.36 6.57 -20.59
N LEU A 42 -20.43 5.91 -21.29
CA LEU A 42 -19.15 5.52 -20.72
C LEU A 42 -18.29 6.77 -20.54
N ASP A 43 -17.81 6.98 -19.32
CA ASP A 43 -16.75 7.95 -19.06
C ASP A 43 -15.41 7.37 -19.50
N LEU A 44 -14.81 7.94 -20.55
CA LEU A 44 -13.51 7.54 -21.10
C LEU A 44 -12.49 8.68 -21.03
N SER A 45 -12.68 9.67 -20.15
CA SER A 45 -11.74 10.79 -19.99
C SER A 45 -10.28 10.34 -19.80
N ASP A 46 -10.10 9.20 -19.15
CA ASP A 46 -8.79 8.66 -18.77
C ASP A 46 -8.19 7.74 -19.86
N SER A 47 -8.88 7.48 -20.97
CA SER A 47 -8.47 6.45 -21.95
C SER A 47 -7.17 6.74 -22.71
N GLY A 48 -6.63 7.95 -22.60
CA GLY A 48 -5.31 8.32 -23.16
C GLY A 48 -4.13 7.74 -22.37
N ASP A 49 -4.38 7.23 -21.17
CA ASP A 49 -3.40 6.55 -20.32
C ASP A 49 -3.44 5.03 -20.59
N PRO A 50 -2.35 4.37 -21.00
CA PRO A 50 -2.34 2.91 -21.22
C PRO A 50 -2.82 2.09 -20.02
N ASP A 51 -2.65 2.59 -18.80
CA ASP A 51 -3.00 1.92 -17.54
C ASP A 51 -4.36 2.38 -16.97
N TRP A 52 -5.18 3.09 -17.76
CA TRP A 52 -6.46 3.69 -17.33
C TRP A 52 -7.37 2.68 -16.62
N TRP A 53 -7.43 1.46 -17.13
CA TRP A 53 -8.30 0.40 -16.62
C TRP A 53 -7.80 -0.15 -15.27
N VAL A 54 -6.48 -0.26 -15.08
CA VAL A 54 -5.85 -0.68 -13.81
C VAL A 54 -6.10 0.37 -12.74
N LYS A 55 -5.88 1.64 -13.07
CA LYS A 55 -6.12 2.77 -12.15
C LYS A 55 -7.59 2.87 -11.76
N ARG A 56 -8.51 2.66 -12.70
CA ARG A 56 -9.95 2.66 -12.43
C ARG A 56 -10.38 1.46 -11.59
N MET A 57 -9.84 0.27 -11.85
CA MET A 57 -10.08 -0.92 -11.02
C MET A 57 -9.56 -0.71 -9.60
N ALA A 58 -8.33 -0.23 -9.44
CA ALA A 58 -7.75 0.03 -8.13
C ALA A 58 -8.56 1.07 -7.33
N ARG A 59 -9.00 2.14 -8.00
CA ARG A 59 -9.88 3.14 -7.37
C ARG A 59 -11.22 2.54 -6.93
N ARG A 60 -11.82 1.68 -7.75
CA ARG A 60 -13.11 1.02 -7.45
C ARG A 60 -13.01 0.03 -6.29
N GLU A 61 -11.93 -0.76 -6.26
CA GLU A 61 -11.70 -1.81 -5.25
C GLU A 61 -10.95 -1.29 -4.01
N GLY A 62 -10.57 -0.01 -3.97
CA GLY A 62 -9.76 0.56 -2.89
C GLY A 62 -8.35 -0.03 -2.79
N ILE A 63 -7.80 -0.54 -3.89
CA ILE A 63 -6.46 -1.14 -3.93
C ILE A 63 -5.41 -0.03 -3.85
N ASP A 64 -4.55 -0.10 -2.84
CA ASP A 64 -3.41 0.80 -2.75
C ASP A 64 -2.33 0.40 -3.78
N LEU A 65 -2.29 1.11 -4.90
CA LEU A 65 -1.25 0.96 -5.93
C LEU A 65 0.11 1.51 -5.47
N SER A 66 0.21 2.11 -4.28
CA SER A 66 1.46 2.70 -3.83
C SER A 66 2.57 1.68 -3.57
N GLY A 67 2.21 0.41 -3.31
CA GLY A 67 3.15 -0.72 -3.27
C GLY A 67 3.61 -1.19 -4.66
N ALA A 68 2.93 -0.77 -5.73
CA ALA A 68 3.22 -1.10 -7.12
C ALA A 68 3.83 0.08 -7.89
N LEU A 69 4.37 1.09 -7.19
CA LEU A 69 5.00 2.24 -7.84
C LEU A 69 6.19 1.79 -8.72
N PRO A 70 6.31 2.30 -9.96
CA PRO A 70 7.43 1.96 -10.83
C PRO A 70 8.78 2.38 -10.23
N GLY A 71 9.72 1.43 -10.14
CA GLY A 71 11.15 1.63 -9.83
C GLY A 71 11.47 2.86 -8.96
N ALA A 72 12.06 3.88 -9.58
CA ALA A 72 12.48 5.13 -8.96
C ALA A 72 11.39 5.87 -8.16
N LEU A 73 10.11 5.80 -8.52
CA LEU A 73 9.04 6.47 -7.78
C LEU A 73 8.83 5.80 -6.41
N GLY A 74 8.87 4.47 -6.35
CA GLY A 74 8.81 3.74 -5.10
C GLY A 74 9.99 4.09 -4.19
N LEU A 75 11.20 4.15 -4.75
CA LEU A 75 12.41 4.52 -4.02
C LEU A 75 12.37 5.96 -3.51
N ARG A 76 11.85 6.91 -4.29
CA ARG A 76 11.67 8.30 -3.83
C ARG A 76 10.64 8.40 -2.71
N LYS A 77 9.56 7.63 -2.78
CA LYS A 77 8.56 7.56 -1.70
C LYS A 77 9.17 6.99 -0.42
N GLU A 78 9.95 5.92 -0.54
CA GLU A 78 10.66 5.31 0.59
C GLU A 78 11.64 6.28 1.24
N ALA A 79 12.48 6.96 0.43
CA ALA A 79 13.40 7.98 0.93
C ALA A 79 12.71 9.17 1.58
N ALA A 80 11.55 9.58 1.08
CA ALA A 80 10.75 10.65 1.67
C ALA A 80 10.14 10.25 3.02
N GLY A 81 10.09 8.96 3.35
CA GLY A 81 9.63 8.46 4.64
C GLY A 81 10.74 8.36 5.69
N PHE A 82 12.00 8.64 5.35
CA PHE A 82 13.09 8.67 6.32
C PHE A 82 13.22 10.06 6.96
N PRO A 83 13.56 10.13 8.27
CA PRO A 83 13.88 9.02 9.19
C PRO A 83 12.67 8.34 9.86
N GLU A 84 11.44 8.84 9.68
CA GLU A 84 10.25 8.44 10.44
C GLU A 84 9.92 6.95 10.33
N SER A 85 10.07 6.36 9.14
CA SER A 85 9.82 4.93 8.89
C SER A 85 10.81 4.01 9.63
N LEU A 86 11.96 4.52 10.05
CA LEU A 86 12.99 3.78 10.78
C LEU A 86 12.80 3.85 12.30
N ALA A 87 11.88 4.69 12.79
CA ALA A 87 11.76 4.99 14.21
C ALA A 87 11.33 3.80 15.09
N ASP A 88 10.72 2.77 14.49
CA ASP A 88 10.33 1.54 15.19
C ASP A 88 11.45 0.49 15.19
N VAL A 89 12.48 0.65 14.34
CA VAL A 89 13.67 -0.19 14.33
C VAL A 89 14.46 0.10 15.61
N ARG A 90 14.83 -0.96 16.35
CA ARG A 90 15.49 -0.81 17.67
C ARG A 90 17.00 -0.89 17.61
N ARG A 91 17.55 -1.61 16.63
CA ARG A 91 19.00 -1.85 16.53
C ARG A 91 19.56 -1.01 15.40
N GLU A 92 20.63 -0.29 15.69
CA GLU A 92 21.33 0.50 14.68
C GLU A 92 21.85 -0.35 13.52
N GLU A 93 22.35 -1.56 13.79
CA GLU A 93 22.81 -2.50 12.77
C GLU A 93 21.72 -2.77 11.71
N GLN A 94 20.48 -2.92 12.16
CA GLN A 94 19.32 -3.13 11.28
C GLN A 94 18.99 -1.87 10.47
N VAL A 95 19.12 -0.68 11.08
CA VAL A 95 18.94 0.59 10.36
C VAL A 95 19.98 0.72 9.25
N ARG A 96 21.24 0.42 9.54
CA ARG A 96 22.34 0.44 8.57
C ARG A 96 22.13 -0.57 7.44
N GLU A 97 21.66 -1.76 7.77
CA GLU A 97 21.30 -2.79 6.79
C GLU A 97 20.19 -2.30 5.83
N ILE A 98 19.10 -1.76 6.38
CA ILE A 98 17.97 -1.21 5.60
C ILE A 98 18.45 -0.08 4.67
N LEU A 99 19.26 0.85 5.17
CA LEU A 99 19.76 1.98 4.37
C LEU A 99 20.74 1.53 3.28
N THR A 100 21.55 0.51 3.58
CA THR A 100 22.47 -0.08 2.60
C THR A 100 21.71 -0.82 1.50
N ASP A 101 20.69 -1.60 1.85
CA ASP A 101 19.80 -2.24 0.89
C ASP A 101 19.07 -1.22 0.02
N TYR A 102 18.53 -0.16 0.63
CA TYR A 102 17.93 0.95 -0.10
C TYR A 102 18.90 1.54 -1.13
N ASN A 103 20.14 1.86 -0.72
CA ASN A 103 21.16 2.38 -1.62
C ASN A 103 21.49 1.40 -2.75
N HIS A 104 21.58 0.11 -2.47
CA HIS A 104 21.79 -0.93 -3.47
C HIS A 104 20.65 -0.96 -4.50
N ARG A 105 19.39 -0.90 -4.04
CA ARG A 105 18.20 -0.84 -4.91
C ARG A 105 18.17 0.43 -5.77
N VAL A 106 18.57 1.58 -5.23
CA VAL A 106 18.73 2.83 -5.99
C VAL A 106 19.77 2.69 -7.09
N LEU A 107 20.92 2.09 -6.80
CA LEU A 107 21.96 1.86 -7.81
C LEU A 107 21.52 0.85 -8.87
N ALA A 108 20.83 -0.23 -8.48
CA ALA A 108 20.29 -1.21 -9.41
C ALA A 108 19.24 -0.60 -10.35
N ASP A 109 18.37 0.27 -9.85
CA ASP A 109 17.35 0.95 -10.66
C ASP A 109 17.98 1.91 -11.69
N ARG A 110 19.08 2.60 -11.34
CA ARG A 110 19.83 3.45 -12.28
C ARG A 110 20.41 2.69 -13.47
N LEU A 111 20.66 1.39 -13.32
CA LEU A 111 21.22 0.53 -14.38
C LEU A 111 20.12 -0.02 -15.30
N ARG A 112 18.83 0.17 -14.98
CA ARG A 112 17.74 -0.32 -15.82
C ARG A 112 17.66 0.49 -17.13
N PRO A 113 17.39 -0.18 -18.27
CA PRO A 113 17.11 0.52 -19.52
C PRO A 113 15.95 1.50 -19.36
N ALA A 114 16.09 2.71 -19.86
CA ALA A 114 14.99 3.66 -19.91
C ALA A 114 13.88 3.11 -20.82
N VAL A 115 12.66 3.06 -20.29
CA VAL A 115 11.47 2.66 -21.04
C VAL A 115 10.64 3.90 -21.32
N GLY A 116 10.38 4.16 -22.61
CA GLY A 116 9.58 5.30 -23.08
C GLY A 116 10.39 6.53 -23.48
N ASN A 117 9.68 7.60 -23.86
CA ASN A 117 10.26 8.84 -24.39
C ASN A 117 10.57 9.90 -23.32
N LEU A 118 10.27 9.64 -22.05
CA LEU A 118 10.52 10.58 -20.96
C LEU A 118 11.89 10.32 -20.33
N PRO A 119 12.62 11.37 -19.88
CA PRO A 119 13.84 11.19 -19.10
C PRO A 119 13.57 10.33 -17.85
N PRO A 120 14.45 9.37 -17.52
CA PRO A 120 14.24 8.50 -16.38
C PRO A 120 14.25 9.30 -15.08
N LEU A 121 13.26 9.05 -14.22
CA LEU A 121 13.26 9.57 -12.87
C LEU A 121 14.35 8.85 -12.06
N LEU A 122 15.13 9.59 -11.28
CA LEU A 122 16.21 9.03 -10.46
C LEU A 122 15.94 9.25 -8.97
N ALA A 123 16.09 8.19 -8.18
CA ALA A 123 16.14 8.27 -6.73
C ALA A 123 17.57 8.62 -6.26
N LYS A 124 17.65 9.36 -5.14
CA LYS A 124 18.91 9.71 -4.49
C LYS A 124 19.31 8.62 -3.50
N THR A 125 20.60 8.34 -3.42
CA THR A 125 21.17 7.55 -2.33
C THR A 125 21.17 8.39 -1.06
N VAL A 126 21.14 7.72 0.08
CA VAL A 126 21.16 8.33 1.41
C VAL A 126 22.53 8.08 2.04
N ASP A 127 23.09 9.09 2.72
CA ASP A 127 24.25 8.90 3.57
C ASP A 127 23.83 8.11 4.83
N VAL A 128 24.43 6.94 5.02
CA VAL A 128 24.01 6.01 6.07
C VAL A 128 24.35 6.56 7.45
N ASP A 129 25.51 7.21 7.62
CA ASP A 129 25.95 7.70 8.91
C ASP A 129 25.12 8.91 9.34
N ASP A 130 24.88 9.84 8.42
CA ASP A 130 24.03 11.01 8.68
C ASP A 130 22.59 10.59 9.02
N MET A 131 22.04 9.61 8.29
CA MET A 131 20.69 9.14 8.53
C MET A 131 20.56 8.36 9.84
N VAL A 132 21.58 7.59 10.22
CA VAL A 132 21.64 6.94 11.54
C VAL A 132 21.69 7.98 12.65
N ALA A 133 22.42 9.08 12.48
CA ALA A 133 22.43 10.17 13.46
C ALA A 133 21.02 10.77 13.63
N GLN A 134 20.35 11.12 12.53
CA GLN A 134 18.97 11.63 12.55
C GLN A 134 17.98 10.63 13.19
N TRP A 135 18.13 9.34 12.92
CA TRP A 135 17.33 8.29 13.55
C TRP A 135 17.53 8.24 15.07
N ARG A 136 18.78 8.34 15.55
CA ARG A 136 19.07 8.35 16.99
C ARG A 136 18.45 9.56 17.69
N GLU A 137 18.51 10.74 17.07
CA GLU A 137 17.88 11.96 17.57
C GLU A 137 16.36 11.80 17.67
N LEU A 138 15.71 11.37 16.58
CA LEU A 138 14.27 11.13 16.55
C LEU A 138 13.81 10.13 17.64
N ARG A 139 14.60 9.08 17.87
CA ARG A 139 14.35 8.08 18.92
C ARG A 139 14.46 8.67 20.32
N ALA A 140 15.46 9.52 20.55
CA ALA A 140 15.65 10.19 21.84
C ALA A 140 14.47 11.12 22.14
N ASP A 141 14.03 11.90 21.15
CA ASP A 141 12.89 12.81 21.28
C ASP A 141 11.60 12.04 21.61
N ARG A 142 11.31 10.97 20.86
CA ARG A 142 10.13 10.13 21.13
C ARG A 142 10.18 9.44 22.48
N ALA A 143 11.36 9.03 22.95
CA ALA A 143 11.53 8.46 24.27
C ALA A 143 11.28 9.50 25.37
N ALA A 144 11.77 10.73 25.19
CA ALA A 144 11.53 11.85 26.10
C ALA A 144 10.05 12.22 26.18
N GLU A 145 9.36 12.31 25.03
CA GLU A 145 7.91 12.54 24.98
C GLU A 145 7.13 11.44 25.68
N ALA A 146 7.49 10.17 25.43
CA ALA A 146 6.82 9.03 26.07
C ALA A 146 7.03 9.04 27.59
N ALA A 147 8.22 9.42 28.07
CA ALA A 147 8.50 9.58 29.50
C ALA A 147 7.69 10.73 30.10
N ALA A 148 7.59 11.87 29.41
CA ALA A 148 6.79 13.02 29.85
C ALA A 148 5.29 12.66 29.95
N ARG A 149 4.74 11.99 28.93
CA ARG A 149 3.35 11.49 28.94
C ARG A 149 3.11 10.54 30.13
N ARG A 150 4.01 9.58 30.36
CA ARG A 150 3.92 8.68 31.52
C ARG A 150 3.96 9.43 32.85
N ALA A 151 4.78 10.47 32.97
CA ALA A 151 4.86 11.27 34.19
C ALA A 151 3.56 12.06 34.45
N SER A 152 2.92 12.59 33.40
CA SER A 152 1.63 13.28 33.52
C SER A 152 0.45 12.35 33.80
N GLU A 153 0.57 11.09 33.41
CA GLU A 153 -0.49 10.08 33.50
C GLU A 153 -0.36 9.22 34.78
N GLN A 154 0.66 9.48 35.61
CA GLN A 154 0.72 8.90 36.95
C GLN A 154 -0.52 9.35 37.75
N PRO A 155 -1.28 8.41 38.35
CA PRO A 155 -2.43 8.77 39.15
C PRO A 155 -1.92 9.62 40.31
N VAL A 156 -2.54 10.78 40.50
CA VAL A 156 -2.36 11.62 41.68
C VAL A 156 -2.39 10.69 42.90
N PRO A 157 -1.34 10.62 43.74
CA PRO A 157 -1.34 9.74 44.88
C PRO A 157 -2.59 10.04 45.70
N ALA A 158 -3.39 9.01 45.97
CA ALA A 158 -4.60 9.13 46.77
C ALA A 158 -4.24 9.88 48.04
N GLN A 159 -4.70 11.13 48.16
CA GLN A 159 -4.48 11.92 49.36
C GLN A 159 -5.07 11.14 50.51
N GLU A 160 -4.24 10.69 51.45
CA GLU A 160 -4.71 9.94 52.61
C GLU A 160 -5.82 10.74 53.28
N PRO A 161 -6.97 10.09 53.60
CA PRO A 161 -8.08 10.79 54.21
C PRO A 161 -7.61 11.38 55.53
N ARG A 162 -7.50 12.72 55.57
CA ARG A 162 -7.07 13.47 56.74
C ARG A 162 -7.86 12.98 57.95
N ALA A 163 -7.15 12.39 58.91
CA ALA A 163 -7.72 11.77 60.09
C ALA A 163 -8.75 12.69 60.74
N SER A 164 -10.00 12.22 60.76
CA SER A 164 -11.16 12.98 61.19
C SER A 164 -11.03 13.39 62.67
N TRP A 165 -11.13 14.69 62.90
CA TRP A 165 -11.26 15.34 64.21
C TRP A 165 -12.26 14.65 65.16
N TRP A 166 -13.27 13.94 64.63
CA TRP A 166 -14.25 13.16 65.39
C TRP A 166 -13.70 12.06 66.31
N ARG A 167 -12.51 11.49 66.02
CA ARG A 167 -11.87 10.50 66.93
C ARG A 167 -11.33 11.10 68.24
N ARG A 168 -11.32 12.43 68.38
CA ARG A 168 -10.92 13.12 69.61
C ARG A 168 -12.11 13.53 70.49
N LEU A 169 -13.36 13.29 70.06
CA LEU A 169 -14.56 13.71 70.81
C LEU A 169 -15.30 12.58 71.54
N THR A 170 -14.95 11.31 71.36
CA THR A 170 -15.65 10.18 72.03
C THR A 170 -14.81 9.46 73.09
N GLY A 171 -13.70 10.04 73.55
CA GLY A 171 -12.86 9.49 74.60
C GLY A 171 -13.06 10.14 75.95
N ARG A 172 -14.27 10.09 76.53
CA ARG A 172 -14.49 10.26 77.99
C ARG A 172 -15.89 9.82 78.41
N ALA A 173 -15.99 8.67 79.04
CA ALA A 173 -16.81 8.35 80.22
C ALA A 173 -16.59 6.88 80.58
#